data_AF-A0A6S6SQE7-F1
#
_entry.id   AF-A0A6S6SQE7-F1
#
_cell.length_a   1.000
_cell.length_b   1.000
_cell.length_c   1.000
_cell.angle_alpha   90.00
_cell.angle_beta   90.00
_cell.angle_gamma   90.00
#
_symmetry.space_group_name_H-M   'P 1'
#
loop_
_entity.id
_entity.type
_entity.pdbx_description
1 polymer ?
#
loop_
_entity_poly.entity_id
_entity_poly.type
_entity_poly.pdbx_seq_one_letter_code
_entity_poly.pdbx_strand_id
1 'polypeptide(L)'
;MYERIGYRVSHKVLNVAWYGSSTKRERIIIVAVRGDIEGVFNFPKPIYMDESLMRNLDKGLKDEKFKKPNTVNSALALIDYENEDDIDNKPMNHAPKTIERFKYIPEGENIAKNIEKLPAHLKISKFYSRGSTMRLHGDKPSPTLVPGHSNFPVHPKAHRSISVREAAMITGFPLDYKFFGSHTKRCEHVGNAVPPQLASALAKSCIELLHKLDEVEATKDAFSSKSA
;
A
#
# COMPACT_ATOMS: atom_id res chain seq x y z
N MET A 1 28.69 1.08 4.40
CA MET A 1 28.84 0.19 3.22
C MET A 1 28.71 0.99 1.93
N TYR A 2 27.56 1.62 1.67
CA TYR A 2 27.29 2.41 0.46
C TYR A 2 28.26 3.58 0.22
N GLU A 3 28.63 4.32 1.28
CA GLU A 3 29.63 5.40 1.16
C GLU A 3 30.99 4.90 0.67
N ARG A 4 31.43 3.71 1.11
CA ARG A 4 32.71 3.10 0.68
C ARG A 4 32.72 2.70 -0.79
N ILE A 5 31.56 2.49 -1.38
CA ILE A 5 31.40 2.20 -2.82
C ILE A 5 30.96 3.45 -3.60
N GLY A 6 31.09 4.64 -3.01
CA GLY A 6 30.87 5.91 -3.69
C GLY A 6 29.42 6.39 -3.75
N TYR A 7 28.57 6.06 -2.77
CA TYR A 7 27.17 6.51 -2.73
C TYR A 7 26.84 7.33 -1.47
N ARG A 8 26.07 8.40 -1.66
CA ARG A 8 25.39 9.16 -0.61
C ARG A 8 24.03 8.54 -0.33
N VAL A 9 23.73 8.22 0.92
CA VAL A 9 22.49 7.51 1.30
C VAL A 9 21.57 8.40 2.10
N SER A 10 20.29 8.38 1.76
CA SER A 10 19.21 8.95 2.55
C SER A 10 18.11 7.91 2.77
N HIS A 11 17.34 8.06 3.85
CA HIS A 11 16.23 7.16 4.13
C HIS A 11 15.05 7.88 4.76
N LYS A 12 13.83 7.40 4.49
CA LYS A 12 12.60 7.91 5.10
C LYS A 12 11.55 6.81 5.21
N VAL A 13 10.76 6.82 6.29
CA VAL A 13 9.56 6.00 6.37
C VAL A 13 8.44 6.73 5.65
N LEU A 14 7.86 6.09 4.64
CA LEU A 14 6.76 6.63 3.87
C LEU A 14 5.52 5.75 4.03
N ASN A 15 4.36 6.39 4.21
CA ASN A 15 3.08 5.71 4.19
C ASN A 15 2.51 5.78 2.79
N VAL A 16 2.20 4.61 2.21
CA VAL A 16 1.69 4.53 0.84
C VAL A 16 0.35 5.28 0.69
N ALA A 17 -0.48 5.30 1.73
CA ALA A 17 -1.74 6.04 1.71
C ALA A 17 -1.55 7.52 1.37
N TRP A 18 -0.37 8.10 1.63
CA TRP A 18 -0.03 9.47 1.28
C TRP A 18 -0.03 9.77 -0.21
N TYR A 19 0.07 8.74 -1.05
CA TYR A 19 0.22 8.86 -2.49
C TYR A 19 -1.00 8.34 -3.26
N GLY A 20 -2.08 7.97 -2.56
CA GLY A 20 -3.37 7.63 -3.17
C GLY A 20 -3.77 6.15 -3.13
N SER A 21 -3.04 5.29 -2.43
CA SER A 21 -3.52 3.93 -2.14
C SER A 21 -4.53 3.93 -0.98
N SER A 22 -5.44 2.97 -0.97
CA SER A 22 -6.41 2.77 0.11
C SER A 22 -5.88 1.91 1.26
N THR A 23 -4.56 1.85 1.47
CA THR A 23 -3.93 1.04 2.53
C THR A 23 -2.88 1.84 3.31
N LYS A 24 -2.96 1.75 4.65
CA LYS A 24 -1.94 2.22 5.59
C LYS A 24 -0.79 1.22 5.58
N ARG A 25 0.19 1.48 4.73
CA ARG A 25 1.37 0.63 4.55
C ARG A 25 2.61 1.49 4.67
N GLU A 26 3.29 1.38 5.80
CA GLU A 26 4.55 2.08 6.03
C GLU A 26 5.72 1.23 5.54
N ARG A 27 6.64 1.85 4.81
CA ARG A 27 7.88 1.22 4.36
C ARG A 27 9.04 2.17 4.59
N ILE A 28 10.16 1.63 5.07
CA ILE A 28 11.43 2.35 5.01
C ILE A 28 11.89 2.33 3.55
N ILE A 29 12.12 3.53 3.01
CA ILE A 29 12.69 3.72 1.69
C ILE A 29 14.11 4.21 1.88
N ILE A 30 15.06 3.51 1.28
CA ILE A 30 16.48 3.85 1.29
C ILE A 30 16.84 4.23 -0.14
N VAL A 31 17.38 5.43 -0.32
CA VAL A 31 17.84 5.93 -1.61
C VAL A 31 19.33 6.14 -1.54
N ALA A 32 20.06 5.50 -2.45
CA ALA A 32 21.50 5.65 -2.59
C ALA A 32 21.78 6.37 -3.92
N VAL A 33 22.33 7.58 -3.84
CA VAL A 33 22.71 8.40 -5.00
C VAL A 33 24.21 8.31 -5.18
N ARG A 34 24.69 8.09 -6.40
CA ARG A 34 26.13 8.03 -6.70
C ARG A 34 26.80 9.37 -6.34
N GLY A 35 28.02 9.33 -5.82
CA GLY A 35 28.69 10.48 -5.21
C GLY A 35 29.03 11.61 -6.17
N ASP A 36 29.18 11.30 -7.45
CA ASP A 36 29.44 12.21 -8.56
C ASP A 36 28.17 12.88 -9.11
N ILE A 37 26.98 12.37 -8.79
CA ILE A 37 25.71 13.01 -9.14
C ILE A 37 25.54 14.24 -8.24
N GLU A 38 25.53 15.44 -8.82
CA GLU A 38 25.28 16.69 -8.11
C GLU A 38 23.82 16.77 -7.57
N GLY A 39 23.58 17.62 -6.57
CA GLY A 39 22.24 17.80 -5.98
C GLY A 39 21.89 16.86 -4.82
N VAL A 40 20.68 16.99 -4.28
CA VAL A 40 20.18 16.25 -3.12
C VAL A 40 18.84 15.60 -3.46
N PHE A 41 18.72 14.30 -3.20
CA PHE A 41 17.44 13.60 -3.35
C PHE A 41 16.45 14.08 -2.29
N ASN A 42 15.28 14.54 -2.75
CA ASN A 42 14.19 14.94 -1.88
C ASN A 42 13.08 13.89 -1.94
N PHE A 43 12.69 13.34 -0.79
CA PHE A 43 11.58 12.40 -0.74
C PHE A 43 10.26 13.08 -1.11
N PRO A 44 9.33 12.39 -1.80
CA PRO A 44 8.08 12.98 -2.25
C PRO A 44 7.22 13.39 -1.06
N LYS A 45 6.60 14.58 -1.15
CA LYS A 45 5.66 15.08 -0.14
C LYS A 45 4.32 14.32 -0.18
N PRO A 46 3.63 14.18 0.96
CA PRO A 46 2.28 13.64 0.98
C PRO A 46 1.31 14.44 0.11
N ILE A 47 0.37 13.75 -0.55
CA ILE A 47 -0.75 14.35 -1.29
C ILE A 47 -2.07 14.11 -0.54
N TYR A 48 -2.19 12.94 0.09
CA TYR A 48 -3.35 12.47 0.82
C TYR A 48 -3.02 12.32 2.32
N MET A 49 -3.66 13.07 3.20
CA MET A 49 -3.37 12.99 4.63
C MET A 49 -4.55 13.48 5.45
N ASP A 50 -4.72 12.88 6.62
CA ASP A 50 -5.59 13.33 7.70
C ASP A 50 -4.94 12.95 9.04
N GLU A 51 -5.56 13.36 10.16
CA GLU A 51 -5.08 13.06 11.51
C GLU A 51 -4.85 11.55 11.75
N SER A 52 -5.59 10.68 11.05
CA SER A 52 -5.48 9.22 11.19
C SER A 52 -4.24 8.62 10.51
N LEU A 53 -3.53 9.42 9.70
CA LEU A 53 -2.30 9.07 8.99
C LEU A 53 -1.08 9.90 9.43
N MET A 54 -1.28 10.93 10.24
CA MET A 54 -0.19 11.79 10.74
C MET A 54 0.62 11.09 11.82
N ARG A 55 1.95 11.21 11.77
CA ARG A 55 2.84 10.84 12.89
C ARG A 55 3.30 12.09 13.65
N ASN A 56 3.86 11.87 14.83
CA ASN A 56 4.50 12.91 15.64
C ASN A 56 5.65 13.65 14.93
N LEU A 57 6.29 13.03 13.92
CA LEU A 57 7.37 13.59 13.12
C LEU A 57 6.88 14.45 11.94
N ASP A 58 5.57 14.45 11.66
CA ASP A 58 4.94 15.19 10.55
C ASP A 58 4.33 16.53 11.02
N LYS A 59 4.66 16.99 12.24
CA LYS A 59 4.09 18.20 12.84
C LYS A 59 4.31 19.47 12.01
N GLY A 60 5.37 19.52 11.20
CA GLY A 60 5.66 20.64 10.29
C GLY A 60 4.76 20.69 9.05
N LEU A 61 3.89 19.70 8.84
CA LEU A 61 2.95 19.62 7.71
C LEU A 61 1.52 19.99 8.11
N LYS A 62 1.27 20.39 9.36
CA LYS A 62 -0.09 20.64 9.89
C LYS A 62 -0.90 21.69 9.15
N ASP A 63 -0.23 22.67 8.54
CA ASP A 63 -0.88 23.80 7.88
C ASP A 63 -1.03 23.60 6.36
N GLU A 64 -0.54 22.48 5.80
CA GLU A 64 -0.72 22.14 4.38
C GLU A 64 -2.12 21.53 4.13
N LYS A 65 -2.79 21.94 3.05
CA LYS A 65 -4.09 21.37 2.65
C LYS A 65 -3.89 20.08 1.85
N PHE A 66 -4.11 18.95 2.51
CA PHE A 66 -4.06 17.63 1.86
C PHE A 66 -5.44 17.15 1.39
N LYS A 67 -5.45 16.24 0.41
CA LYS A 67 -6.66 15.48 0.05
C LYS A 67 -6.98 14.46 1.15
N LYS A 68 -8.26 14.14 1.34
CA LYS A 68 -8.67 13.06 2.24
C LYS A 68 -8.17 11.71 1.74
N PRO A 69 -7.65 10.83 2.61
CA PRO A 69 -7.19 9.50 2.21
C PRO A 69 -8.27 8.66 1.53
N ASN A 70 -7.86 7.87 0.55
CA ASN A 70 -8.74 6.91 -0.11
C ASN A 70 -9.15 5.78 0.85
N THR A 71 -10.38 5.30 0.71
CA THR A 71 -10.97 4.30 1.60
C THR A 71 -11.02 2.93 0.93
N VAL A 72 -11.28 1.88 1.70
CA VAL A 72 -11.51 0.55 1.12
C VAL A 72 -12.69 0.59 0.15
N ASN A 73 -13.82 1.19 0.55
CA ASN A 73 -15.01 1.28 -0.30
C ASN A 73 -14.74 2.05 -1.60
N SER A 74 -13.93 3.12 -1.57
CA SER A 74 -13.60 3.86 -2.81
C SER A 74 -12.79 3.02 -3.80
N ALA A 75 -11.95 2.10 -3.31
CA ALA A 75 -11.21 1.17 -4.16
C ALA A 75 -12.10 0.04 -4.70
N LEU A 76 -12.99 -0.50 -3.85
CA LEU A 76 -13.88 -1.60 -4.25
C LEU A 76 -14.95 -1.15 -5.24
N ALA A 77 -15.41 0.11 -5.14
CA ALA A 77 -16.40 0.69 -6.05
C ALA A 77 -15.92 0.79 -7.51
N LEU A 78 -14.62 0.64 -7.77
CA LEU A 78 -14.04 0.64 -9.12
C LEU A 78 -14.11 -0.73 -9.81
N ILE A 79 -14.48 -1.78 -9.08
CA ILE A 79 -14.48 -3.15 -9.58
C ILE A 79 -15.82 -3.46 -10.24
N ASP A 80 -15.76 -3.95 -11.47
CA ASP A 80 -16.89 -4.61 -12.11
C ASP A 80 -17.00 -6.05 -11.59
N TYR A 81 -17.95 -6.28 -10.69
CA TYR A 81 -18.17 -7.58 -10.06
C TYR A 81 -18.87 -8.60 -10.98
N GLU A 82 -19.46 -8.14 -12.09
CA GLU A 82 -20.13 -9.00 -13.07
C GLU A 82 -19.14 -9.58 -14.08
N ASN A 83 -17.89 -9.11 -14.09
CA ASN A 83 -16.84 -9.64 -14.95
C ASN A 83 -16.37 -11.03 -14.45
N GLU A 84 -16.96 -12.08 -15.01
CA GLU A 84 -16.63 -13.47 -14.70
C GLU A 84 -15.29 -13.96 -15.27
N ASP A 85 -14.73 -13.25 -16.25
CA ASP A 85 -13.45 -13.57 -16.89
C ASP A 85 -12.25 -13.19 -15.99
N ASP A 86 -12.46 -12.25 -15.06
CA ASP A 86 -11.44 -11.91 -14.09
C ASP A 86 -11.37 -12.94 -12.96
N ILE A 87 -10.44 -13.89 -13.10
CA ILE A 87 -10.18 -14.92 -12.09
C ILE A 87 -9.80 -14.34 -10.71
N ASP A 88 -9.28 -13.10 -10.66
CA ASP A 88 -8.90 -12.45 -9.41
C ASP A 88 -10.08 -11.76 -8.73
N ASN A 89 -11.19 -11.56 -9.46
CA ASN A 89 -12.45 -11.09 -8.91
C ASN A 89 -13.18 -12.19 -8.12
N LYS A 90 -12.89 -13.46 -8.44
CA LYS A 90 -13.52 -14.62 -7.81
C LYS A 90 -13.07 -14.75 -6.35
N PRO A 91 -13.97 -14.65 -5.37
CA PRO A 91 -13.61 -14.82 -3.97
C PRO A 91 -13.30 -16.28 -3.65
N MET A 92 -12.56 -16.50 -2.56
CA MET A 92 -12.31 -17.85 -2.07
C MET A 92 -13.59 -18.51 -1.57
N ASN A 93 -13.71 -19.81 -1.82
CA ASN A 93 -14.73 -20.64 -1.17
C ASN A 93 -14.29 -20.98 0.25
N HIS A 94 -15.04 -20.49 1.24
CA HIS A 94 -14.77 -20.72 2.65
C HIS A 94 -15.61 -21.87 3.21
N ALA A 95 -15.02 -22.64 4.13
CA ALA A 95 -15.78 -23.64 4.88
C ALA A 95 -16.95 -22.98 5.65
N PRO A 96 -18.12 -23.65 5.80
CA PRO A 96 -19.29 -23.10 6.48
C PRO A 96 -18.98 -22.52 7.88
N LYS A 97 -18.14 -23.23 8.64
CA LYS A 97 -17.66 -22.82 9.97
C LYS A 97 -16.88 -21.48 9.95
N THR A 98 -16.13 -21.23 8.88
CA THR A 98 -15.40 -19.97 8.70
C THR A 98 -16.34 -18.83 8.35
N ILE A 99 -17.32 -19.08 7.48
CA ILE A 99 -18.37 -18.10 7.15
C ILE A 99 -19.16 -17.72 8.41
N GLU A 100 -19.52 -18.70 9.24
CA GLU A 100 -20.21 -18.48 10.51
C GLU A 100 -19.39 -17.58 11.44
N ARG A 101 -18.09 -17.85 11.59
CA ARG A 101 -17.18 -16.97 12.33
C ARG A 101 -17.17 -15.54 11.80
N PHE A 102 -17.17 -15.35 10.49
CA PHE A 102 -17.18 -14.01 9.88
C PHE A 102 -18.43 -13.20 10.24
N LYS A 103 -19.55 -13.83 10.59
CA LYS A 103 -20.76 -13.12 11.07
C LYS A 103 -20.57 -12.47 12.44
N TYR A 104 -19.63 -12.97 13.25
CA TYR A 104 -19.32 -12.45 14.59
C TYR A 104 -18.21 -11.39 14.60
N ILE A 105 -17.74 -10.95 13.43
CA ILE A 105 -16.71 -9.93 13.32
C ILE A 105 -17.39 -8.65 12.83
N PRO A 106 -17.65 -7.66 13.69
CA PRO A 106 -18.13 -6.35 13.27
C PRO A 106 -17.16 -5.65 12.33
N GLU A 107 -17.66 -4.70 11.56
CA GLU A 107 -16.85 -3.90 10.64
C GLU A 107 -15.69 -3.20 11.38
N GLY A 108 -14.49 -3.28 10.81
CA GLY A 108 -13.27 -2.72 11.41
C GLY A 108 -12.73 -3.48 12.63
N GLU A 109 -13.32 -4.62 13.02
CA GLU A 109 -12.88 -5.40 14.16
C GLU A 109 -12.17 -6.70 13.78
N ASN A 110 -11.54 -7.30 14.79
CA ASN A 110 -10.89 -8.60 14.69
C ASN A 110 -11.64 -9.62 15.56
N ILE A 111 -11.73 -10.88 15.11
CA ILE A 111 -12.43 -11.94 15.84
C ILE A 111 -11.98 -12.10 17.29
N ALA A 112 -10.71 -11.79 17.61
CA ALA A 112 -10.17 -11.87 18.97
C ALA A 112 -10.90 -10.95 19.95
N LYS A 113 -11.45 -9.81 19.48
CA LYS A 113 -12.26 -8.90 20.31
C LYS A 113 -13.66 -9.44 20.62
N ASN A 114 -14.15 -10.38 19.81
CA ASN A 114 -15.50 -10.95 19.93
C ASN A 114 -15.50 -12.42 20.32
N ILE A 115 -14.34 -12.98 20.68
CA ILE A 115 -14.14 -14.41 20.90
C ILE A 115 -15.02 -15.01 22.01
N GLU A 116 -15.37 -14.20 23.00
CA GLU A 116 -16.24 -14.62 24.10
C GLU A 116 -17.71 -14.75 23.67
N LYS A 117 -18.12 -14.03 22.63
CA LYS A 117 -19.48 -14.10 22.05
C LYS A 117 -19.65 -15.31 21.12
N LEU A 118 -18.56 -15.99 20.76
CA LEU A 118 -18.62 -17.14 19.87
C LEU A 118 -19.15 -18.38 20.61
N PRO A 119 -20.05 -19.16 19.99
CA PRO A 119 -20.38 -20.51 20.42
C PRO A 119 -19.12 -21.37 20.62
N ALA A 120 -19.15 -22.30 21.58
CA ALA A 120 -17.99 -23.13 21.94
C ALA A 120 -17.34 -23.81 20.73
N HIS A 121 -18.15 -24.32 19.79
CA HIS A 121 -17.66 -25.00 18.61
C HIS A 121 -16.95 -24.07 17.60
N LEU A 122 -17.17 -22.75 17.65
CA LEU A 122 -16.53 -21.76 16.79
C LEU A 122 -15.26 -21.16 17.39
N LYS A 123 -15.06 -21.26 18.70
CA LYS A 123 -13.90 -20.68 19.40
C LYS A 123 -12.59 -21.17 18.77
N ILE A 124 -11.62 -20.27 18.69
CA ILE A 124 -10.25 -20.51 18.18
C ILE A 124 -9.25 -19.99 19.19
N SER A 125 -7.98 -20.38 19.08
CA SER A 125 -6.95 -19.77 19.94
C SER A 125 -6.81 -18.27 19.61
N LYS A 126 -6.58 -17.44 20.64
CA LYS A 126 -6.35 -16.00 20.44
C LYS A 126 -5.15 -15.71 19.52
N PHE A 127 -4.18 -16.64 19.46
CA PHE A 127 -3.00 -16.57 18.60
C PHE A 127 -3.25 -16.93 17.14
N TYR A 128 -4.36 -17.61 16.82
CA TYR A 128 -4.76 -17.93 15.44
C TYR A 128 -5.16 -16.68 14.63
N SER A 129 -5.34 -15.54 15.30
CA SER A 129 -5.95 -14.33 14.77
C SER A 129 -4.97 -13.35 14.07
N ARG A 130 -4.04 -13.85 13.25
CA ARG A 130 -3.14 -12.97 12.48
C ARG A 130 -3.75 -12.60 11.12
N GLY A 131 -4.29 -11.39 11.00
CA GLY A 131 -4.62 -10.70 9.74
C GLY A 131 -5.88 -11.16 8.99
N SER A 132 -6.04 -12.46 8.73
CA SER A 132 -7.14 -13.00 7.90
C SER A 132 -8.51 -13.02 8.58
N THR A 133 -8.55 -12.85 9.90
CA THR A 133 -9.76 -12.78 10.73
C THR A 133 -10.10 -11.36 11.19
N MET A 134 -9.59 -10.36 10.46
CA MET A 134 -9.95 -8.95 10.64
C MET A 134 -10.93 -8.54 9.56
N ARG A 135 -12.07 -7.94 9.93
CA ARG A 135 -12.97 -7.31 8.97
C ARG A 135 -12.50 -5.89 8.69
N LEU A 136 -12.33 -5.58 7.42
CA LEU A 136 -11.95 -4.24 6.99
C LEU A 136 -13.05 -3.24 7.34
N HIS A 137 -12.66 -1.99 7.58
CA HIS A 137 -13.58 -0.88 7.67
C HIS A 137 -13.65 -0.21 6.31
N GLY A 138 -14.84 -0.14 5.72
CA GLY A 138 -15.09 0.35 4.37
C GLY A 138 -14.72 1.82 4.19
N ASP A 139 -15.04 2.66 5.18
CA ASP A 139 -14.81 4.11 5.11
C ASP A 139 -13.45 4.57 5.65
N LYS A 140 -12.50 3.65 5.83
CA LYS A 140 -11.14 3.96 6.24
C LYS A 140 -10.15 3.28 5.30
N PRO A 141 -8.89 3.75 5.21
CA PRO A 141 -7.86 2.98 4.55
C PRO A 141 -7.64 1.65 5.28
N SER A 142 -7.43 0.57 4.54
CA SER A 142 -7.12 -0.76 5.07
C SER A 142 -5.83 -0.74 5.89
N PRO A 143 -5.65 -1.59 6.92
CA PRO A 143 -4.31 -1.94 7.39
C PRO A 143 -3.46 -2.53 6.24
N THR A 144 -2.16 -2.74 6.51
CA THR A 144 -1.26 -3.40 5.56
C THR A 144 -1.81 -4.79 5.22
N LEU A 145 -2.05 -5.03 3.92
CA LEU A 145 -2.45 -6.33 3.42
C LEU A 145 -1.24 -7.28 3.43
N VAL A 146 -1.34 -8.34 4.23
CA VAL A 146 -0.34 -9.41 4.33
C VAL A 146 -1.02 -10.70 3.88
N PRO A 147 -0.44 -11.45 2.92
CA PRO A 147 -1.05 -12.66 2.40
C PRO A 147 -0.80 -13.83 3.38
N GLY A 148 -1.52 -13.88 4.49
CA GLY A 148 -1.40 -14.96 5.48
C GLY A 148 -2.10 -16.22 4.98
N HIS A 149 -1.36 -17.31 4.74
CA HIS A 149 -1.92 -18.57 4.21
C HIS A 149 -2.74 -18.40 2.92
N SER A 150 -2.32 -17.47 2.06
CA SER A 150 -3.07 -17.12 0.83
C SER A 150 -4.44 -16.53 1.07
N ASN A 151 -4.68 -15.89 2.23
CA ASN A 151 -5.95 -15.28 2.54
C ASN A 151 -5.79 -13.85 3.05
N PHE A 152 -6.56 -12.94 2.47
CA PHE A 152 -6.62 -11.55 2.88
C PHE A 152 -7.67 -11.34 3.99
N PRO A 153 -7.71 -10.15 4.61
CA PRO A 153 -8.74 -9.78 5.59
C PRO A 153 -10.18 -9.96 5.07
N VAL A 154 -11.14 -9.98 5.99
CA VAL A 154 -12.57 -10.12 5.70
C VAL A 154 -13.10 -8.84 5.06
N HIS A 155 -13.88 -9.00 3.99
CA HIS A 155 -14.54 -7.92 3.26
C HIS A 155 -15.39 -7.06 4.21
N PRO A 156 -15.53 -5.73 4.02
CA PRO A 156 -16.29 -4.87 4.94
C PRO A 156 -17.71 -5.37 5.22
N LYS A 157 -18.47 -5.70 4.16
CA LYS A 157 -19.87 -6.14 4.27
C LYS A 157 -20.08 -7.66 4.16
N ALA A 158 -19.51 -8.31 3.14
CA ALA A 158 -19.68 -9.73 2.90
C ALA A 158 -19.00 -10.64 3.95
N HIS A 159 -19.53 -11.84 4.16
CA HIS A 159 -18.94 -12.87 5.03
C HIS A 159 -17.95 -13.76 4.25
N ARG A 160 -16.95 -13.12 3.66
CA ARG A 160 -15.83 -13.74 2.95
C ARG A 160 -14.59 -12.87 3.10
N SER A 161 -13.43 -13.44 2.85
CA SER A 161 -12.22 -12.65 2.62
C SER A 161 -12.33 -11.84 1.33
N ILE A 162 -11.58 -10.75 1.27
CA ILE A 162 -11.47 -9.99 0.03
C ILE A 162 -10.80 -10.82 -1.06
N SER A 163 -11.22 -10.63 -2.31
CA SER A 163 -10.62 -11.29 -3.48
C SER A 163 -9.23 -10.71 -3.77
N VAL A 164 -8.50 -11.35 -4.69
CA VAL A 164 -7.20 -10.85 -5.15
C VAL A 164 -7.36 -9.49 -5.84
N ARG A 165 -8.42 -9.31 -6.65
CA ARG A 165 -8.74 -8.05 -7.32
C ARG A 165 -9.04 -6.94 -6.31
N GLU A 166 -9.84 -7.23 -5.30
CA GLU A 166 -10.13 -6.26 -4.22
C GLU A 166 -8.85 -5.84 -3.48
N ALA A 167 -7.98 -6.79 -3.14
CA ALA A 167 -6.69 -6.51 -2.54
C ALA A 167 -5.77 -5.68 -3.47
N ALA A 168 -5.76 -5.97 -4.77
CA ALA A 168 -5.00 -5.24 -5.77
C ALA A 168 -5.50 -3.78 -5.88
N MET A 169 -6.82 -3.56 -5.93
CA MET A 169 -7.40 -2.22 -5.98
C MET A 169 -7.13 -1.41 -4.71
N ILE A 170 -7.25 -2.04 -3.53
CA ILE A 170 -6.89 -1.40 -2.24
C ILE A 170 -5.41 -0.99 -2.24
N THR A 171 -4.55 -1.84 -2.80
CA THR A 171 -3.11 -1.56 -2.93
C THR A 171 -2.84 -0.45 -3.96
N GLY A 172 -3.69 -0.32 -4.97
CA GLY A 172 -3.60 0.70 -6.01
C GLY A 172 -3.03 0.19 -7.35
N PHE A 173 -3.14 -1.10 -7.62
CA PHE A 173 -2.89 -1.62 -8.97
C PHE A 173 -3.93 -1.10 -9.97
N PRO A 174 -3.58 -0.99 -11.26
CA PRO A 174 -4.57 -0.80 -12.32
C PRO A 174 -5.64 -1.90 -12.30
N LEU A 175 -6.88 -1.54 -12.66
CA LEU A 175 -8.03 -2.44 -12.63
C LEU A 175 -7.82 -3.68 -13.52
N ASP A 176 -7.13 -3.51 -14.64
CA ASP A 176 -6.85 -4.54 -15.65
C ASP A 176 -5.53 -5.31 -15.41
N TYR A 177 -4.78 -4.98 -14.35
CA TYR A 177 -3.51 -5.65 -14.06
C TYR A 177 -3.71 -7.16 -13.87
N LYS A 178 -2.87 -7.96 -14.55
CA LYS A 178 -2.96 -9.44 -14.55
C LYS A 178 -1.91 -10.04 -13.63
N PHE A 179 -2.35 -10.88 -12.70
CA PHE A 179 -1.46 -11.66 -11.83
C PHE A 179 -1.39 -13.11 -12.32
N PHE A 180 -0.20 -13.71 -12.22
CA PHE A 180 0.07 -15.05 -12.74
C PHE A 180 0.38 -16.06 -11.64
N GLY A 181 0.20 -17.35 -11.96
CA GLY A 181 0.47 -18.46 -11.05
C GLY A 181 -0.73 -18.86 -10.20
N SER A 182 -0.47 -19.67 -9.16
CA SER A 182 -1.51 -20.14 -8.23
C SER A 182 -2.15 -19.00 -7.45
N HIS A 183 -3.31 -19.24 -6.83
CA HIS A 183 -3.98 -18.25 -5.96
C HIS A 183 -3.02 -17.69 -4.90
N THR A 184 -2.25 -18.57 -4.25
CA THR A 184 -1.19 -18.19 -3.30
C THR A 184 -0.20 -17.22 -3.91
N LYS A 185 0.31 -17.50 -5.11
CA LYS A 185 1.28 -16.63 -5.78
C LYS A 185 0.68 -15.26 -6.13
N ARG A 186 -0.56 -15.22 -6.59
CA ARG A 186 -1.25 -13.95 -6.87
C ARG A 186 -1.47 -13.13 -5.59
N CYS A 187 -1.85 -13.76 -4.48
CA CYS A 187 -1.87 -13.09 -3.17
C CYS A 187 -0.48 -12.58 -2.75
N GLU A 188 0.58 -13.37 -2.94
CA GLU A 188 1.97 -12.97 -2.65
C GLU A 188 2.39 -11.77 -3.49
N HIS A 189 2.08 -11.75 -4.80
CA HIS A 189 2.37 -10.62 -5.68
C HIS A 189 1.76 -9.32 -5.15
N VAL A 190 0.47 -9.32 -4.83
CA VAL A 190 -0.22 -8.14 -4.29
C VAL A 190 0.34 -7.75 -2.92
N GLY A 191 0.47 -8.72 -2.01
CA GLY A 191 0.83 -8.48 -0.62
C GLY A 191 2.28 -8.02 -0.41
N ASN A 192 3.21 -8.49 -1.26
CA ASN A 192 4.64 -8.18 -1.16
C ASN A 192 5.06 -6.99 -2.03
N ALA A 193 4.25 -6.60 -3.02
CA ALA A 193 4.58 -5.48 -3.90
C ALA A 193 4.86 -4.17 -3.15
N VAL A 194 5.66 -3.33 -3.80
CA VAL A 194 5.67 -1.89 -3.57
C VAL A 194 4.47 -1.31 -4.32
N PRO A 195 3.57 -0.59 -3.65
CA PRO A 195 2.38 -0.08 -4.32
C PRO A 195 2.71 0.91 -5.45
N PRO A 196 1.99 0.85 -6.59
CA PRO A 196 2.33 1.65 -7.78
C PRO A 196 2.40 3.15 -7.56
N GLN A 197 1.53 3.70 -6.70
CA GLN A 197 1.47 5.13 -6.39
C GLN A 197 2.74 5.61 -5.69
N LEU A 198 3.22 4.85 -4.69
CA LEU A 198 4.45 5.17 -4.00
C LEU A 198 5.65 5.03 -4.94
N ALA A 199 5.68 3.98 -5.75
CA ALA A 199 6.73 3.77 -6.75
C ALA A 199 6.78 4.94 -7.74
N SER A 200 5.64 5.39 -8.25
CA SER A 200 5.54 6.54 -9.16
C SER A 200 5.99 7.85 -8.49
N ALA A 201 5.59 8.10 -7.24
CA ALA A 201 6.01 9.29 -6.50
C ALA A 201 7.54 9.31 -6.29
N LEU A 202 8.15 8.17 -5.93
CA LEU A 202 9.59 8.04 -5.79
C LEU A 202 10.32 8.21 -7.13
N ALA A 203 9.79 7.61 -8.20
CA ALA A 203 10.36 7.74 -9.54
C ALA A 203 10.37 9.21 -10.01
N LYS A 204 9.32 9.98 -9.75
CA LYS A 204 9.28 11.42 -10.03
C LYS A 204 10.37 12.17 -9.27
N SER A 205 10.58 11.89 -7.99
CA SER A 205 11.69 12.48 -7.21
C SER A 205 13.07 12.10 -7.76
N CYS A 206 13.24 10.88 -8.30
CA CYS A 206 14.47 10.51 -8.99
C CYS A 206 14.65 11.33 -10.28
N ILE A 207 13.60 11.46 -11.09
CA ILE A 207 13.62 12.25 -12.33
C ILE A 207 13.95 13.72 -12.03
N GLU A 208 13.33 14.32 -11.01
CA GLU A 208 13.62 15.69 -10.59
C GLU A 208 15.08 15.90 -10.17
N LEU A 209 15.70 14.90 -9.54
CA LEU A 209 17.12 14.95 -9.21
C LEU A 209 17.98 14.88 -10.48
N LEU A 210 17.66 13.97 -11.39
CA LEU A 210 18.45 13.74 -12.60
C LEU A 210 18.29 14.85 -13.64
N HIS A 211 17.10 15.39 -13.86
CA HIS A 211 16.89 16.52 -14.79
C HIS A 211 17.59 17.81 -14.34
N LYS A 212 17.71 18.04 -13.02
CA LYS A 212 18.51 19.16 -12.51
C LYS A 212 19.99 19.02 -12.88
N LEU A 213 20.48 17.82 -13.17
CA LEU A 213 21.83 17.62 -13.71
C LEU A 213 21.90 18.07 -15.15
N ASP A 214 20.94 17.63 -15.98
CA ASP A 214 20.92 17.96 -17.42
C ASP A 214 20.86 19.48 -17.65
N GLU A 215 20.10 20.22 -16.82
CA GLU A 215 20.05 21.69 -16.88
C GLU A 215 21.37 22.36 -16.42
N VAL A 216 22.06 21.78 -15.43
CA VAL A 216 23.35 22.27 -14.94
C VAL A 216 24.49 21.97 -15.92
N GLU A 217 24.48 20.82 -16.57
CA GLU A 217 25.45 20.45 -17.61
C GLU A 217 25.24 21.32 -18.87
N ALA A 218 23.99 21.49 -19.33
CA ALA A 218 23.68 22.35 -20.47
C ALA A 218 24.08 23.82 -20.24
N THR A 219 23.98 24.32 -19.01
CA THR A 219 24.43 25.69 -18.67
C THR A 219 25.95 25.81 -18.55
N LYS A 220 26.65 24.78 -18.06
CA LYS A 220 28.13 24.72 -18.05
C LYS A 220 28.69 24.71 -19.48
N ASP A 221 28.10 23.91 -20.37
CA ASP A 221 28.52 23.84 -21.78
C ASP A 221 28.27 25.15 -22.53
N ALA A 222 27.12 25.80 -22.31
CA ALA A 222 26.79 27.09 -22.90
C ALA A 222 27.68 28.25 -22.40
N PHE A 223 28.26 28.14 -21.20
CA PHE A 223 29.24 29.11 -20.69
C PHE A 223 30.65 28.84 -21.24
N SER A 224 31.02 27.56 -21.40
CA SER A 224 32.30 27.16 -22.02
C SER A 224 32.38 27.55 -23.49
N SER A 225 31.27 27.53 -24.23
CA SER A 225 31.24 27.87 -25.66
C SER A 225 31.21 29.38 -25.96
N LYS A 226 30.98 30.24 -24.96
CA LYS A 226 30.99 31.71 -25.10
C LYS A 226 32.31 32.36 -24.67
N SER A 227 33.24 31.57 -24.16
CA SER A 227 34.55 32.03 -23.65
C SER A 227 35.73 31.64 -24.56
N ALA A 228 35.43 31.22 -25.80
CA ALA A 228 36.40 30.86 -26.84
C ALA A 228 36.34 31.83 -28.02
#